data_AF-A0A9N7G8Y9-F1
#
_entry.id   AF-A0A9N7G8Y9-F1
#
_cell.length_a   1.000
_cell.length_b   1.000
_cell.length_c   1.000
_cell.angle_alpha   90.00
_cell.angle_beta   90.00
_cell.angle_gamma   90.00
#
_symmetry.space_group_name_H-M   'P 1'
#
loop_
_entity.id
_entity.type
_entity.pdbx_description
1 polymer ?
#
loop_
_entity_poly.entity_id
_entity_poly.type
_entity_poly.pdbx_seq_one_letter_code
_entity_poly.pdbx_strand_id
1 'polypeptide(L)' 'MNIEITEFLAKELIAEQFPKWLHLPIKPVEFSGHDNRTFHLGDEMLIR' A
#
# COMPACT_ATOMS: atom_id res chain seq x y z
N MET A 1 -20.51 -0.29 -5.05
CA MET A 1 -19.77 -0.99 -3.99
C MET A 1 -18.56 -0.13 -3.68
N ASN A 2 -18.51 0.51 -2.51
CA ASN A 2 -17.34 1.32 -2.14
C ASN A 2 -16.25 0.34 -1.70
N ILE A 3 -15.16 0.28 -2.46
CA ILE A 3 -13.99 -0.50 -2.06
C ILE A 3 -13.19 0.36 -1.08
N GLU A 4 -13.03 -0.11 0.14
CA GLU A 4 -12.12 0.51 1.09
C GLU A 4 -10.68 0.18 0.69
N ILE A 5 -9.84 1.20 0.51
CA ILE A 5 -8.43 1.01 0.18
C ILE A 5 -7.67 0.76 1.48
N THR A 6 -7.29 -0.50 1.72
CA THR A 6 -6.65 -0.97 2.95
C THR A 6 -5.22 -1.44 2.70
N GLU A 7 -4.44 -1.59 3.78
CA GLU A 7 -3.10 -2.22 3.73
C GLU A 7 -3.17 -3.62 3.11
N PHE A 8 -4.22 -4.39 3.43
CA PHE A 8 -4.42 -5.72 2.88
C PHE A 8 -4.57 -5.69 1.35
N LEU A 9 -5.40 -4.78 0.83
CA LEU A 9 -5.55 -4.60 -0.61
C LEU A 9 -4.22 -4.21 -1.27
N ALA A 10 -3.47 -3.28 -0.66
CA ALA A 10 -2.15 -2.89 -1.16
C ALA A 10 -1.17 -4.07 -1.20
N LYS A 11 -1.19 -4.95 -0.18
CA LYS A 11 -0.34 -6.14 -0.10
C LYS A 11 -0.64 -7.15 -1.20
N GLU A 12 -1.91 -7.43 -1.47
CA GLU A 12 -2.32 -8.34 -2.54
C GLU A 12 -1.86 -7.82 -3.91
N LEU A 13 -2.04 -6.51 -4.16
CA LEU A 13 -1.62 -5.89 -5.43
C LEU A 13 -0.09 -5.91 -5.61
N ILE A 14 0.67 -5.68 -4.53
CA ILE A 14 2.13 -5.82 -4.56
C ILE A 14 2.55 -7.27 -4.82
N ALA A 15 1.87 -8.25 -4.22
CA ALA A 15 2.14 -9.67 -4.45
C ALA A 15 1.98 -10.05 -5.93
N GLU A 16 0.91 -9.54 -6.56
CA GLU A 16 0.59 -9.84 -7.96
C GLU A 16 1.50 -9.08 -8.94
N GLN A 17 1.67 -7.78 -8.74
CA GLN A 17 2.30 -6.90 -9.74
C GLN A 17 3.80 -6.70 -9.51
N PHE A 18 4.26 -6.80 -8.26
CA PHE A 18 5.64 -6.53 -7.86
C PHE A 18 6.16 -7.57 -6.84
N PRO A 19 6.14 -8.87 -7.17
CA PRO A 19 6.42 -9.95 -6.21
C PRO A 19 7.78 -9.84 -5.51
N LYS A 20 8.77 -9.18 -6.14
CA LYS A 20 10.09 -8.91 -5.53
C LYS A 20 10.02 -8.08 -4.25
N TRP A 21 8.95 -7.31 -4.02
CA TRP A 21 8.78 -6.43 -2.86
C TRP A 21 7.74 -6.94 -1.85
N LEU A 22 7.12 -8.10 -2.10
CA LEU A 22 6.08 -8.68 -1.24
C LEU A 22 6.52 -8.88 0.22
N HIS A 23 7.80 -9.09 0.44
CA HIS A 23 8.37 -9.31 1.76
C HIS A 23 8.56 -8.03 2.58
N LEU A 24 8.43 -6.85 1.96
CA LEU A 24 8.58 -5.58 2.65
C LEU A 24 7.30 -5.23 3.44
N PRO A 25 7.43 -4.60 4.62
CA PRO A 25 6.27 -4.17 5.39
C PRO A 25 5.50 -3.09 4.63
N ILE A 26 4.17 -3.15 4.69
CA ILE A 26 3.29 -2.09 4.17
C ILE A 26 2.58 -1.45 5.35
N LYS A 27 2.57 -0.12 5.44
CA LYS A 27 1.91 0.60 6.54
C LYS A 27 1.24 1.87 6.01
N PRO A 28 0.04 2.25 6.47
CA PRO A 28 -0.54 3.52 6.09
C PRO A 28 0.35 4.68 6.55
N VAL A 29 0.43 5.74 5.74
CA VAL A 29 1.01 7.01 6.20
C VAL A 29 0.09 7.62 7.28
N GLU A 30 0.65 8.44 8.17
CA GLU A 30 -0.10 9.10 9.24
C GLU A 30 -1.23 9.99 8.70
N PHE A 31 -1.00 10.67 7.58
CA PHE A 31 -1.97 11.55 6.94
C PHE A 31 -2.12 11.21 5.46
N SER A 32 -3.28 10.66 5.08
CA SER A 32 -3.64 10.42 3.68
C SER A 32 -4.52 11.55 3.13
N GLY A 33 -4.39 11.82 1.83
CA GLY A 33 -5.27 12.76 1.14
C GLY A 33 -6.69 12.20 0.95
N HIS A 34 -7.62 13.04 0.48
CA HIS A 34 -8.99 12.63 0.24
C HIS A 34 -9.11 11.62 -0.92
N ASP A 35 -8.35 11.86 -1.99
CA ASP A 35 -8.51 11.14 -3.26
C ASP A 35 -7.72 9.83 -3.34
N ASN A 36 -6.57 9.76 -2.67
CA ASN A 36 -5.69 8.59 -2.70
C ASN A 36 -5.39 8.11 -1.28
N ARG A 37 -5.02 6.84 -1.15
CA ARG A 37 -4.39 6.32 0.06
C ARG A 37 -2.93 6.07 -0.22
N THR A 38 -2.08 6.46 0.73
CA THR A 38 -0.65 6.29 0.60
C THR A 38 -0.16 5.35 1.69
N PHE A 39 0.73 4.44 1.31
CA PHE A 39 1.35 3.49 2.22
C PHE A 39 2.86 3.58 2.10
N HIS A 40 3.55 3.43 3.22
CA HIS A 40 4.96 3.06 3.23
C HIS A 40 5.12 1.62 2.71
N LEU A 41 6.15 1.37 1.91
CA LEU A 41 6.62 0.05 1.49
C LEU A 41 8.10 -0.09 1.89
N GLY A 42 8.35 -0.84 2.95
CA GLY A 42 9.64 -0.77 3.63
C GLY A 42 9.90 0.63 4.19
N ASP A 43 11.17 0.95 4.41
CA ASP A 43 11.57 2.21 5.04
C ASP A 43 11.78 3.34 4.04
N GLU A 44 11.86 3.04 2.73
CA GLU A 44 12.34 3.98 1.71
C GLU A 44 11.34 4.28 0.57
N MET A 45 10.25 3.54 0.45
CA MET A 45 9.33 3.67 -0.68
C MET A 45 7.89 3.98 -0.25
N LEU A 46 7.12 4.53 -1.20
CA LEU A 46 5.69 4.81 -1.06
C LEU A 46 4.88 4.13 -2.17
N ILE A 47 3.67 3.70 -1.83
CA ILE A 47 2.62 3.24 -2.74
C ILE A 47 1.51 4.30 -2.71
N ARG A 48 0.97 4.71 -3.87
CA ARG A 48 -0.16 5.65 -3.97
C ARG A 48 -1.11 5.23 -5.07
#